data_AF-A0A1G0GS87-F1
#
_entry.id   AF-A0A1G0GS87-F1
#
_cell.length_a   1.000
_cell.length_b   1.000
_cell.length_c   1.000
_cell.angle_alpha   90.00
_cell.angle_beta   90.00
_cell.angle_gamma   90.00
#
_symmetry.space_group_name_H-M   'P 1'
#
loop_
_entity.id
_entity.type
_entity.pdbx_description
1 polymer ?
#
loop_
_entity_poly.entity_id
_entity_poly.type
_entity_poly.pdbx_seq_one_letter_code
_entity_poly.pdbx_strand_id
1 'polypeptide(L)'
;MMKPLKNSHKKPTNFRLSHQAMMILKQLEGKLRTSKTAVVEKALQYYANQQLKLNNTLMRFAGIFSEKESDDMLFAIKNDRRNKTIKTKL
;
A
#
# COMPACT_ATOMS: atom_id res chain seq x y z
N MET A 1 -1.56 -24.24 -8.36
CA MET A 1 -2.19 -23.94 -7.05
C MET A 1 -1.31 -22.97 -6.29
N MET A 2 -1.74 -21.71 -6.13
CA MET A 2 -1.00 -20.72 -5.33
C MET A 2 -1.10 -21.11 -3.85
N LYS A 3 0.05 -21.26 -3.17
CA LYS A 3 0.09 -21.48 -1.73
C LYS A 3 -0.48 -20.24 -1.02
N PRO A 4 -1.37 -20.40 -0.02
CA PRO A 4 -1.81 -19.26 0.77
C PRO A 4 -0.58 -18.61 1.43
N LEU A 5 -0.44 -17.29 1.29
CA LEU A 5 0.58 -16.55 2.01
C LEU A 5 0.41 -16.86 3.50
N LYS A 6 1.40 -17.54 4.06
CA LYS A 6 1.49 -17.82 5.49
C LYS A 6 1.45 -16.47 6.21
N ASN A 7 0.40 -16.22 6.99
CA ASN A 7 0.24 -14.99 7.78
C ASN A 7 1.42 -14.85 8.74
N SER A 8 2.44 -14.12 8.30
CA SER A 8 3.67 -13.85 9.03
C SER A 8 3.36 -12.88 10.18
N HIS A 9 3.45 -13.40 11.41
CA HIS A 9 3.56 -12.68 12.69
C HIS A 9 2.58 -11.53 12.95
N LYS A 10 1.33 -11.85 13.34
CA LYS A 10 0.51 -10.90 14.12
C LYS A 10 1.18 -10.68 15.48
N LYS A 11 1.99 -9.65 15.61
CA LYS A 11 2.61 -9.26 16.89
C LYS A 11 1.66 -8.33 17.64
N PRO A 12 1.39 -8.59 18.93
CA PRO A 12 0.62 -7.65 19.74
C PRO A 12 1.38 -6.32 19.82
N THR A 13 0.68 -5.22 19.55
CA THR A 13 1.23 -3.87 19.60
C THR A 13 0.39 -3.04 20.54
N ASN A 14 1.04 -2.39 21.50
CA ASN A 14 0.38 -1.54 22.48
C ASN A 14 0.48 -0.07 22.04
N PHE A 15 -0.63 0.65 22.07
CA PHE A 15 -0.69 2.07 21.74
C PHE A 15 -1.10 2.88 22.96
N ARG A 16 -0.40 4.00 23.19
CA ARG A 16 -0.88 5.04 24.10
C ARG A 16 -1.65 6.06 23.26
N LEU A 17 -2.95 6.17 23.53
CA LEU A 17 -3.84 7.06 22.80
C LEU A 17 -4.25 8.23 23.70
N SER A 18 -4.47 9.39 23.09
CA SER A 18 -5.04 10.53 23.80
C SER A 18 -6.48 10.24 24.24
N HIS A 19 -6.95 10.97 25.26
CA HIS A 19 -8.32 10.83 25.76
C HIS A 19 -9.36 11.05 24.65
N GLN A 20 -9.14 12.07 23.80
CA GLN A 20 -10.02 12.36 22.66
C GLN A 20 -10.07 11.19 21.67
N ALA A 21 -8.93 10.60 21.33
CA ALA A 21 -8.88 9.44 20.44
C ALA A 21 -9.64 8.24 21.05
N MET A 22 -9.54 8.03 22.36
CA MET A 22 -10.28 6.96 23.06
C MET A 22 -11.80 7.18 23.00
N MET A 23 -12.26 8.43 23.14
CA MET A 23 -13.67 8.79 23.02
C MET A 23 -14.22 8.52 21.62
N ILE A 24 -13.46 8.89 20.58
CA ILE A 24 -13.82 8.63 19.19
C ILE A 24 -13.92 7.11 18.95
N LEU A 25 -12.94 6.34 19.42
CA LEU A 25 -12.97 4.87 19.30
C LEU A 25 -14.18 4.24 19.97
N LYS A 26 -14.59 4.74 21.14
CA LYS A 26 -15.80 4.26 21.84
C LYS A 26 -17.08 4.57 21.05
N GLN A 27 -17.18 5.74 20.44
CA GLN A 27 -18.32 6.08 19.60
C GLN A 27 -18.37 5.21 18.33
N LEU A 28 -17.21 4.97 17.70
CA LEU A 28 -17.11 4.14 16.50
C LEU A 28 -17.42 2.67 16.78
N GLU A 29 -16.95 2.14 17.91
CA GLU A 29 -17.29 0.79 18.38
C GLU A 29 -18.81 0.62 18.51
N GLY A 30 -19.49 1.57 19.16
CA GLY A 30 -20.95 1.54 19.31
C GLY A 30 -21.70 1.60 17.98
N LYS A 31 -21.26 2.46 17.06
CA LYS A 31 -21.88 2.63 15.73
C LYS A 31 -21.67 1.43 14.81
N LEU A 32 -20.46 0.89 14.80
CA LEU A 32 -20.07 -0.19 13.88
C LEU A 32 -20.37 -1.58 14.44
N ARG A 33 -20.71 -1.69 15.73
CA ARG A 33 -20.88 -2.96 16.45
C ARG A 33 -19.66 -3.87 16.31
N THR A 34 -18.46 -3.28 16.42
CA THR A 34 -17.18 -3.98 16.33
C THR A 34 -16.25 -3.58 17.45
N SER A 35 -15.28 -4.42 17.81
CA SER A 35 -14.29 -4.08 18.84
C SER A 35 -13.44 -2.86 18.48
N LYS A 36 -12.98 -2.12 19.50
CA LYS A 36 -12.03 -1.01 19.32
C LYS A 36 -10.81 -1.42 18.49
N THR A 37 -10.27 -2.62 18.74
CA THR A 37 -9.13 -3.16 17.99
C THR A 37 -9.44 -3.30 16.51
N ALA A 38 -10.61 -3.85 16.16
CA ALA A 38 -11.01 -4.00 14.75
C ALA A 38 -11.19 -2.64 14.05
N VAL A 39 -11.67 -1.62 14.78
CA VAL A 39 -11.76 -0.25 14.26
C VAL A 39 -10.37 0.30 13.96
N VAL A 40 -9.41 0.15 14.88
CA VAL A 40 -8.02 0.60 14.70
C VAL A 40 -7.34 -0.14 13.55
N GLU A 41 -7.50 -1.46 13.45
CA GLU A 41 -6.93 -2.27 12.36
C GLU A 41 -7.43 -1.80 10.99
N LYS A 42 -8.75 -1.58 10.85
CA LYS A 42 -9.34 -1.07 9.60
C LYS A 42 -8.82 0.33 9.25
N ALA A 43 -8.71 1.21 10.25
CA ALA A 43 -8.19 2.56 10.04
C ALA A 43 -6.71 2.54 9.58
N LEU A 44 -5.88 1.70 10.22
CA LEU A 44 -4.49 1.51 9.83
C LEU A 44 -4.36 0.91 8.42
N GLN A 45 -5.19 -0.08 8.10
CA GLN A 45 -5.20 -0.68 6.76
C GLN A 45 -5.60 0.35 5.70
N TYR A 46 -6.63 1.14 5.97
CA TYR A 46 -7.05 2.23 5.09
C TYR A 46 -5.93 3.26 4.89
N TYR A 47 -5.30 3.71 5.98
CA TYR A 47 -4.18 4.64 5.92
C TYR A 47 -2.99 4.07 5.13
N ALA A 48 -2.60 2.82 5.40
CA ALA A 48 -1.51 2.14 4.70
C ALA A 48 -1.81 2.04 3.19
N ASN A 49 -3.04 1.68 2.81
CA ASN A 49 -3.44 1.63 1.41
C ASN A 49 -3.38 3.00 0.73
N GLN A 50 -3.77 4.06 1.42
CA GLN A 50 -3.68 5.43 0.89
C GLN A 50 -2.22 5.87 0.76
N GLN A 51 -1.38 5.59 1.75
CA GLN A 51 0.05 5.91 1.69
C GLN A 51 0.79 5.08 0.64
N LEU A 52 0.44 3.81 0.44
CA LEU A 52 0.99 3.00 -0.64
C LEU A 52 0.60 3.55 -2.01
N LYS A 53 -0.62 4.06 -2.18
CA LYS A 53 -1.04 4.74 -3.42
C LYS A 53 -0.26 6.05 -3.64
N LEU A 54 -0.02 6.83 -2.59
CA LEU A 54 0.69 8.11 -2.68
C LEU A 54 2.21 7.95 -2.87
N ASN A 55 2.82 6.96 -2.20
CA ASN A 55 4.27 6.76 -2.19
C ASN A 55 4.76 5.74 -3.21
N ASN A 56 3.88 5.03 -3.91
CA ASN A 56 4.28 4.23 -5.06
C ASN A 56 4.51 5.16 -6.26
N THR A 57 5.75 5.61 -6.42
CA THR A 57 6.19 6.46 -7.53
C THR A 57 5.77 5.91 -8.89
N LEU A 58 5.70 4.58 -9.07
CA LEU A 58 5.25 3.98 -10.33
C LEU A 58 3.73 4.13 -10.53
N MET A 59 2.93 4.01 -9.46
CA MET A 59 1.48 4.27 -9.52
C MET A 59 1.17 5.73 -9.87
N ARG A 60 2.06 6.68 -9.52
CA ARG A 60 1.93 8.07 -9.96
C ARG A 60 1.97 8.21 -11.48
N PHE A 61 2.63 7.30 -12.20
CA PHE A 61 2.73 7.30 -13.65
C PHE A 61 1.77 6.30 -14.33
N ALA A 62 1.10 5.45 -13.55
CA ALA A 62 0.16 4.47 -14.08
C ALA A 62 -1.09 5.17 -14.64
N GLY A 63 -1.31 5.04 -15.95
CA GLY A 63 -2.44 5.67 -16.66
C GLY A 63 -2.22 7.12 -17.08
N ILE A 64 -1.02 7.69 -16.90
CA ILE A 64 -0.68 9.02 -17.44
C ILE A 64 -0.42 8.94 -18.95
N PHE A 65 0.26 7.88 -19.39
CA PHE A 65 0.61 7.70 -20.79
C PHE A 65 -0.42 6.82 -21.49
N SER A 66 -0.78 7.20 -22.71
CA SER A 66 -1.46 6.31 -23.64
C SER A 66 -0.59 5.10 -23.96
N GLU A 67 -1.22 4.04 -24.48
CA GLU A 67 -0.52 2.82 -24.89
C GLU A 67 0.64 3.12 -25.85
N LYS A 68 0.40 4.03 -26.80
CA LYS A 68 1.41 4.49 -27.76
C LYS A 68 2.58 5.23 -27.09
N GLU A 69 2.30 6.18 -26.20
CA GLU A 69 3.35 6.93 -25.49
C GLU A 69 4.18 6.01 -24.58
N SER A 70 3.55 4.97 -24.04
CA SER A 70 4.22 3.95 -23.23
C SER A 70 5.16 3.10 -24.08
N ASP A 71 4.73 2.68 -25.27
CA ASP A 71 5.54 1.92 -26.22
C ASP A 71 6.70 2.75 -26.79
N ASP A 72 6.46 4.03 -27.09
CA ASP A 72 7.49 4.96 -27.57
C ASP A 72 8.56 5.19 -26.49
N MET A 73 8.14 5.34 -25.22
CA MET A 73 9.07 5.44 -24.09
C MET A 73 9.87 4.15 -23.90
N LEU A 74 9.22 2.99 -23.99
CA LEU A 74 9.90 1.68 -23.89
C LEU A 74 10.91 1.49 -25.03
N PHE A 75 10.55 1.90 -26.24
CA PHE A 75 11.42 1.86 -27.41
C PHE A 75 12.63 2.78 -27.24
N ALA A 76 12.43 4.00 -26.76
CA ALA A 76 13.50 4.94 -26.46
C ALA A 76 14.44 4.39 -25.36
N ILE A 77 13.90 3.82 -24.29
CA ILE A 77 14.70 3.18 -23.23
C ILE A 77 15.52 2.02 -23.81
N LYS A 78 14.91 1.12 -24.58
CA LYS A 78 15.61 -0.04 -25.19
C LYS A 78 16.77 0.36 -26.09
N ASN A 79 16.61 1.45 -26.84
CA ASN A 79 17.58 1.93 -27.81
C ASN A 79 18.59 2.94 -27.22
N ASP A 80 18.42 3.38 -25.98
CA ASP A 80 19.43 4.20 -25.31
C ASP A 80 20.69 3.35 -25.06
N ARG A 81 21.82 3.87 -25.56
CA ARG A 81 23.16 3.28 -25.48
C ARG A 81 23.66 3.14 -24.04
N ARG A 82 23.02 3.80 -23.06
CA ARG A 82 23.31 3.72 -21.61
C ARG A 82 22.49 2.68 -20.86
N ASN A 83 21.73 1.82 -21.54
CA ASN A 83 21.04 0.71 -20.88
C ASN A 83 22.05 -0.17 -20.15
N LYS A 84 22.19 0.06 -18.84
CA LYS A 84 22.94 -0.82 -17.95
C LYS A 84 22.27 -2.17 -18.04
N THR A 85 22.96 -3.16 -18.60
CA THR A 85 22.51 -4.55 -18.60
C THR A 85 22.26 -4.94 -17.13
N ILE A 86 21.00 -4.96 -16.72
CA ILE A 86 20.63 -5.46 -15.40
C ILE A 86 20.76 -6.99 -15.51
N LYS A 87 21.93 -7.51 -15.13
CA LYS A 87 22.13 -8.96 -15.02
C LYS A 87 21.36 -9.46 -13.80
N THR A 88 20.08 -9.79 -13.98
CA THR A 88 19.36 -10.61 -13.01
C THR A 88 19.67 -12.08 -13.28
N LYS A 89 20.39 -12.73 -12.36
CA LYS A 89 20.37 -14.19 -12.28
C LYS A 89 18.99 -14.59 -11.73
N LEU A 90 18.17 -15.21 -12.59
CA LEU A 90 17.00 -15.98 -12.17
C LEU A 90 17.44 -17.25 -11.43
#